data_AF-H6LCA5-F1
#
_entry.id   AF-H6LCA5-F1
#
_cell.length_a   1.000
_cell.length_b   1.000
_cell.length_c   1.000
_cell.angle_alpha   90.00
_cell.angle_beta   90.00
_cell.angle_gamma   90.00
#
_symmetry.space_group_name_H-M   'P 1'
#
loop_
_entity.id
_entity.type
_entity.pdbx_description
1 polymer ?
#
loop_
_entity_poly.entity_id
_entity_poly.type
_entity_poly.pdbx_seq_one_letter_code
_entity_poly.pdbx_strand_id
1 'polypeptide(L)'
;MVIITDKKNDSIVYIAVKADIVSNGIKVFDNSGFECILADSECFNIYKEVDAPNSVSAQAYKYTPSDGFVKDEGYQPYIPIEKKIEIIEDSTAEYMVDLDFRLSNIELGL
;
A
#
# COMPACT_ATOMS: atom_id res chain seq x y z
N MET A 1 11.56 -15.15 7.02
CA MET A 1 11.45 -14.30 5.80
C MET A 1 12.27 -13.03 6.01
N VAL A 2 12.23 -12.09 5.08
CA VAL A 2 12.80 -10.75 5.23
C VAL A 2 11.69 -9.71 5.18
N ILE A 3 11.59 -8.86 6.20
CA ILE A 3 10.65 -7.74 6.24
C ILE A 3 11.43 -6.44 6.13
N ILE A 4 10.95 -5.54 5.29
CA ILE A 4 11.56 -4.24 5.06
C ILE A 4 10.57 -3.18 5.49
N THR A 5 11.01 -2.28 6.37
CA THR A 5 10.20 -1.16 6.84
C THR A 5 10.83 0.16 6.44
N ASP A 6 9.99 1.17 6.25
CA ASP A 6 10.43 2.56 6.12
C ASP A 6 10.86 3.10 7.49
N LYS A 7 12.05 3.72 7.57
CA LYS A 7 12.58 4.27 8.83
C LYS A 7 11.78 5.46 9.35
N LYS A 8 11.15 6.21 8.46
CA LYS A 8 10.45 7.44 8.84
C LYS A 8 9.15 7.13 9.60
N ASN A 9 8.44 6.08 9.19
CA ASN A 9 7.13 5.73 9.73
C ASN A 9 7.09 4.38 10.45
N ASP A 10 8.19 3.62 10.45
CA ASP A 10 8.27 2.24 10.94
C ASP A 10 7.21 1.29 10.35
N SER A 11 6.69 1.63 9.16
CA SER A 11 5.69 0.85 8.45
C SER A 11 6.35 -0.21 7.58
N ILE A 12 5.73 -1.40 7.48
CA ILE A 12 6.17 -2.38 6.50
C ILE A 12 5.97 -1.77 5.10
N VAL A 13 6.96 -1.97 4.24
CA VAL A 13 6.94 -1.56 2.83
C VAL A 13 6.98 -2.79 1.93
N TYR A 14 7.70 -3.82 2.36
CA TYR A 14 7.87 -5.02 1.56
C TYR A 14 8.11 -6.27 2.42
N ILE A 15 7.59 -7.41 1.97
CA ILE A 15 7.83 -8.73 2.57
C ILE A 15 8.48 -9.60 1.48
N ALA A 16 9.70 -10.03 1.72
CA ALA A 16 10.51 -10.80 0.79
C ALA A 16 10.91 -12.15 1.40
N VAL A 17 11.21 -13.13 0.56
CA VAL A 17 11.88 -14.37 0.95
C VAL A 17 13.38 -14.12 1.12
N LYS A 18 13.95 -13.23 0.28
CA LYS A 18 15.37 -12.85 0.32
C LYS A 18 15.52 -11.36 0.06
N ALA A 19 16.47 -10.72 0.75
CA ALA A 19 16.92 -9.37 0.42
C ALA A 19 18.45 -9.25 0.50
N ASP A 20 19.03 -8.62 -0.51
CA ASP A 20 20.47 -8.36 -0.64
C ASP A 20 20.70 -6.85 -0.86
N ILE A 21 21.67 -6.27 -0.16
CA ILE A 21 22.07 -4.87 -0.39
C ILE A 21 22.93 -4.85 -1.66
N VAL A 22 22.55 -3.99 -2.61
CA VAL A 22 23.23 -3.79 -3.90
C VAL A 22 23.59 -2.32 -4.07
N SER A 23 24.45 -1.99 -5.05
CA SER A 23 24.98 -0.64 -5.23
C SER A 23 23.91 0.45 -5.43
N ASN A 24 22.73 0.09 -5.93
CA ASN A 24 21.62 0.99 -6.21
C ASN A 24 20.42 0.80 -5.27
N GLY A 25 20.55 0.06 -4.16
CA GLY A 25 19.46 -0.10 -3.19
C GLY A 25 19.41 -1.48 -2.54
N ILE A 26 18.19 -1.94 -2.25
CA ILE A 26 17.93 -3.26 -1.67
C ILE A 26 17.23 -4.09 -2.74
N LYS A 27 17.91 -5.15 -3.19
CA LYS A 27 17.34 -6.13 -4.09
C LYS A 27 16.49 -7.10 -3.29
N VAL A 28 15.21 -7.24 -3.65
CA VAL A 28 14.25 -8.08 -2.93
C VAL A 28 13.67 -9.15 -3.84
N PHE A 29 13.43 -10.32 -3.28
CA PHE A 29 12.83 -11.46 -3.97
C PHE A 29 11.66 -11.99 -3.15
N ASP A 30 10.45 -11.99 -3.69
CA ASP A 30 9.26 -12.46 -2.99
C ASP A 30 8.97 -13.95 -3.22
N ASN A 31 7.90 -14.46 -2.60
CA ASN A 31 7.51 -15.88 -2.72
C ASN A 31 6.76 -16.19 -4.03
N SER A 32 6.42 -15.16 -4.80
CA SER A 32 5.77 -15.23 -6.11
C SER A 32 6.78 -15.39 -7.24
N GLY A 33 8.07 -15.25 -6.95
CA GLY A 33 9.15 -15.20 -7.93
C GLY A 33 9.39 -13.81 -8.52
N PHE A 34 8.77 -12.77 -7.95
CA PHE A 34 8.96 -11.38 -8.36
C PHE A 34 10.21 -10.80 -7.69
N GLU A 35 10.98 -10.08 -8.50
CA GLU A 35 12.23 -9.44 -8.12
C GLU A 35 12.15 -7.93 -8.40
N CYS A 36 12.49 -7.11 -7.42
CA CYS A 36 12.62 -5.67 -7.62
C CYS A 36 13.75 -5.07 -6.78
N ILE A 37 14.06 -3.80 -7.06
CA ILE A 37 15.04 -3.02 -6.29
C ILE A 37 14.31 -1.87 -5.62
N LEU A 38 14.38 -1.83 -4.29
CA LEU A 38 13.99 -0.66 -3.50
C LEU A 38 15.18 0.29 -3.49
N ALA A 39 15.08 1.41 -4.21
CA ALA A 39 16.10 2.46 -4.23
C ALA A 39 16.29 3.08 -2.83
N ASP A 40 17.38 3.81 -2.60
CA ASP A 40 17.63 4.54 -1.34
C ASP A 40 17.65 3.66 -0.08
N SER A 41 18.54 2.66 -0.07
CA SER A 41 18.67 1.66 1.02
C SER A 41 18.77 2.27 2.43
N GLU A 42 19.27 3.50 2.56
CA GLU A 42 19.40 4.21 3.83
C GLU A 42 18.05 4.57 4.47
N CYS A 43 16.98 4.66 3.68
CA CYS A 43 15.62 4.95 4.14
C CYS A 43 14.92 3.76 4.78
N PHE A 44 15.50 2.56 4.72
CA PHE A 44 14.82 1.33 5.13
C PHE A 44 15.55 0.58 6.25
N ASN A 45 14.76 -0.09 7.10
CA ASN A 45 15.26 -1.12 8.01
C ASN A 45 15.02 -2.49 7.40
N ILE A 46 15.98 -3.41 7.56
CA ILE A 46 15.90 -4.79 7.07
C ILE A 46 15.88 -5.74 8.26
N TYR A 47 14.78 -6.45 8.44
CA TYR A 47 14.61 -7.46 9.47
C TYR A 47 14.67 -8.84 8.84
N LYS A 48 15.70 -9.61 9.18
CA LYS A 48 15.90 -10.98 8.68
C LYS A 48 15.41 -12.00 9.70
N GLU A 49 14.96 -13.15 9.22
CA GLU A 49 14.54 -14.29 10.06
C GLU A 49 13.37 -13.98 11.00
N VAL A 50 12.50 -13.06 10.59
CA VAL A 50 11.28 -12.70 11.32
C VAL A 50 10.07 -13.46 10.80
N ASP A 51 9.08 -13.65 11.68
CA ASP A 51 7.74 -14.15 11.37
C ASP A 51 6.82 -12.96 11.03
N ALA A 52 6.16 -13.01 9.87
CA ALA A 52 5.09 -12.08 9.53
C ALA A 52 3.76 -12.66 10.02
N PRO A 53 2.82 -11.83 10.51
CA PRO A 53 1.46 -12.26 10.74
C PRO A 53 0.85 -12.82 9.45
N ASN A 54 0.15 -13.95 9.57
CA ASN A 54 -0.48 -14.63 8.43
C ASN A 54 -1.45 -13.67 7.71
N SER A 55 -1.40 -13.68 6.37
CA SER A 55 -2.37 -13.03 5.46
C SER A 55 -2.35 -11.49 5.42
N VAL A 56 -1.18 -10.89 5.17
CA VAL A 56 -1.00 -9.44 5.33
C VAL A 56 -0.53 -8.74 4.07
N SER A 57 -1.28 -7.74 3.62
CA SER A 57 -0.79 -6.72 2.70
C SER A 57 0.30 -5.92 3.41
N ALA A 58 1.46 -5.80 2.74
CA ALA A 58 2.72 -5.31 3.30
C ALA A 58 2.70 -3.90 3.88
N GLN A 59 1.56 -3.24 4.05
CA GLN A 59 1.44 -1.85 4.52
C GLN A 59 0.50 -1.71 5.73
N ALA A 60 -0.25 -2.76 6.12
CA ALA A 60 -1.20 -2.70 7.24
C ALA A 60 -0.57 -2.89 8.64
N TYR A 61 0.77 -2.91 8.73
CA TYR A 61 1.50 -3.26 9.95
C TYR A 61 2.71 -2.35 10.13
N LYS A 62 3.02 -2.06 11.40
CA LYS A 62 4.18 -1.29 11.85
C LYS A 62 5.07 -2.12 12.77
N TYR A 63 6.37 -1.90 12.73
CA TYR A 63 7.29 -2.53 13.67
C TYR A 63 7.42 -1.69 14.94
N THR A 64 7.37 -2.35 16.09
CA THR A 64 7.65 -1.73 17.40
C THR A 64 8.73 -2.56 18.11
N PRO A 65 9.71 -1.92 18.77
CA PRO A 65 10.74 -2.67 19.50
C PRO A 65 10.20 -3.55 20.64
N SER A 66 9.06 -3.20 21.25
CA SER A 66 8.45 -3.92 22.38
C SER A 66 7.63 -5.13 21.95
N ASP A 67 6.80 -4.96 20.92
CA ASP A 67 5.74 -5.91 20.57
C ASP A 67 5.94 -6.54 19.18
N GLY A 68 7.02 -6.19 18.48
CA GLY A 68 7.30 -6.66 17.13
C GLY A 68 6.36 -6.02 16.10
N PHE A 69 5.95 -6.80 15.09
CA PHE A 69 5.05 -6.33 14.04
C PHE A 69 3.60 -6.32 14.52
N VAL A 70 3.07 -5.13 14.76
CA VAL A 70 1.68 -4.90 15.19
C VAL A 70 0.86 -4.31 14.06
N LYS A 71 -0.44 -4.63 14.03
CA LYS A 71 -1.36 -4.08 13.04
C LYS A 71 -1.45 -2.56 13.23
N ASP A 72 -1.35 -1.82 12.14
CA ASP A 72 -1.53 -0.37 12.16
C ASP A 72 -3.02 -0.03 11.99
N GLU A 73 -3.68 0.36 13.09
CA GLU A 73 -5.10 0.77 13.08
C GLU A 73 -5.33 2.11 12.35
N GLY A 74 -4.28 2.91 12.15
CA GLY A 74 -4.34 4.17 11.39
C GLY A 74 -4.07 3.99 9.90
N TYR A 75 -3.80 2.77 9.42
CA TYR A 75 -3.36 2.52 8.06
C TYR A 75 -4.40 2.93 7.02
N GLN A 76 -4.00 3.84 6.13
CA GLN A 76 -4.70 4.19 4.91
C GLN A 76 -3.93 3.59 3.73
N PRO A 77 -4.52 2.69 2.93
CA PRO A 77 -3.83 2.10 1.80
C PRO A 77 -3.31 3.14 0.83
N TYR A 78 -2.07 2.97 0.36
CA TYR A 78 -1.58 3.78 -0.74
C TYR A 78 -2.40 3.44 -1.99
N ILE A 79 -3.19 4.41 -2.43
CA ILE A 79 -3.89 4.36 -3.71
C ILE A 79 -3.02 5.15 -4.70
N PRO A 80 -2.49 4.52 -5.78
CA PRO A 80 -1.79 5.22 -6.85
C PRO A 80 -2.62 6.39 -7.37
N ILE A 81 -1.96 7.46 -7.82
CA ILE A 81 -2.68 8.68 -8.20
C ILE A 81 -3.62 8.44 -9.37
N GLU A 82 -3.26 7.53 -10.26
CA GLU A 82 -4.06 7.08 -11.40
C GLU A 82 -5.37 6.43 -10.93
N LYS A 83 -5.30 5.55 -9.92
CA LYS A 83 -6.48 4.94 -9.31
C LYS A 83 -7.32 5.93 -8.50
N LYS A 84 -6.70 6.95 -7.90
CA LYS A 84 -7.44 8.03 -7.24
C LYS A 84 -8.24 8.85 -8.25
N ILE A 85 -7.67 9.12 -9.42
CA ILE A 85 -8.37 9.81 -10.51
C ILE A 85 -9.54 8.95 -11.00
N GLU A 86 -9.33 7.66 -11.24
CA GLU A 86 -10.39 6.72 -11.66
C GLU A 86 -11.57 6.70 -10.67
N ILE A 87 -11.29 6.61 -9.36
CA ILE A 87 -12.33 6.65 -8.30
C ILE A 87 -13.10 7.99 -8.30
N ILE A 88 -12.41 9.10 -8.55
CA ILE A 88 -13.06 10.42 -8.62
C ILE A 88 -13.89 10.55 -9.90
N GLU A 89 -13.39 10.06 -11.03
CA GLU A 89 -14.10 10.05 -12.31
C GLU A 89 -15.37 9.21 -12.23
N ASP A 90 -15.30 8.01 -11.65
CA ASP A 90 -16.46 7.13 -11.41
C ASP A 90 -17.50 7.81 -10.49
N SER A 91 -17.05 8.43 -9.39
CA SER A 91 -17.94 9.16 -8.47
C SER A 91 -18.58 10.39 -9.13
N THR A 92 -17.86 11.05 -10.04
CA THR A 92 -18.38 12.22 -10.77
C THR A 92 -19.39 11.77 -11.83
N ALA A 93 -19.13 10.64 -12.50
CA ALA A 93 -20.05 10.05 -13.46
C ALA A 93 -21.37 9.64 -12.80
N GLU A 94 -21.32 9.00 -11.63
CA GLU A 94 -22.53 8.67 -10.85
C GLU A 94 -23.33 9.93 -10.46
N TYR A 95 -22.63 10.98 -10.02
CA TYR A 95 -23.27 12.24 -9.65
C TYR A 95 -23.96 12.93 -10.85
N MET A 96 -23.36 12.87 -12.04
CA MET A 96 -23.95 13.44 -13.25
C MET A 96 -25.20 12.67 -13.72
N VAL A 97 -25.21 11.34 -13.58
CA VAL A 97 -26.39 10.52 -13.91
C VAL A 97 -27.55 10.82 -12.96
N ASP A 98 -27.28 10.96 -11.64
CA ASP A 98 -28.31 11.35 -10.68
C ASP A 98 -28.87 12.75 -10.97
N LEU A 99 -28.01 13.69 -11.36
CA LEU A 99 -28.42 15.05 -11.70
C LEU A 99 -29.33 15.07 -12.94
N ASP A 100 -28.98 14.31 -13.98
CA ASP A 100 -29.74 14.22 -15.23
C ASP A 100 -31.12 13.57 -15.02
N PHE A 101 -31.20 12.56 -14.16
CA PHE A 101 -32.46 11.94 -13.76
C PHE A 101 -33.36 12.92 -12.99
N ARG A 102 -32.78 13.67 -12.05
CA ARG A 102 -33.52 14.67 -11.26
C ARG A 102 -34.00 15.84 -12.12
N LEU A 103 -33.17 16.31 -13.07
CA LEU A 103 -33.55 17.35 -14.02
C LEU A 103 -34.66 16.88 -14.96
N SER A 104 -34.57 15.65 -15.47
CA SER A 104 -35.63 15.05 -16.30
C SER A 104 -36.98 14.98 -15.57
N ASN A 105 -36.99 14.65 -14.27
CA ASN A 105 -38.24 14.63 -13.49
C ASN A 105 -38.84 16.03 -13.29
N ILE A 106 -38.00 17.05 -13.15
CA ILE A 106 -38.43 18.45 -13.05
C ILE A 106 -39.01 18.94 -14.38
N GLU A 107 -38.39 18.58 -15.52
CA GLU A 107 -38.88 18.95 -16.86
C GLU A 107 -40.16 18.21 -17.26
N LEU A 108 -40.35 16.98 -16.77
CA LEU A 108 -41.54 16.16 -17.03
C LEU A 108 -42.71 16.42 -16.05
N GLY A 109 -42.51 17.24 -15.01
CA GLY A 109 -43.56 17.65 -14.07
C GLY A 109 -44.15 16.51 -13.23
N LEU A 110 -43.33 15.49 -12.90
CA LEU A 110 -43.69 14.40 -11.98
C LEU A 110 -43.44 14.77 -10.51
#